data_AF-A0A964N2Q5-F1
#
_entry.id   AF-A0A964N2Q5-F1
#
_cell.length_a   1.000
_cell.length_b   1.000
_cell.length_c   1.000
_cell.angle_alpha   90.00
_cell.angle_beta   90.00
_cell.angle_gamma   90.00
#
_symmetry.space_group_name_H-M   'P 1'
#
loop_
_entity.id
_entity.type
_entity.pdbx_description
1 polymer ?
#
loop_
_entity_poly.entity_id
_entity_poly.type
_entity_poly.pdbx_seq_one_letter_code
_entity_poly.pdbx_strand_id
1 'polypeptide(L)'
;MRIDPPGDGLYIVIDFTFGRMFTIRDADRSVIDMAAPKNWVSGQATRAGSRYVRRNTITLSSVFCTEWQTTDSEGRDVRICPDEDGVMSRTSTHIAAGEPFLAQTASFTHQLQDRAIFRVPPEYRHLAAPPIPGAQ
;
A
#
# COMPACT_ATOMS: atom_id res chain seq x y z
N MET A 1 -7.52 -4.44 4.71
CA MET A 1 -6.82 -3.14 4.59
C MET A 1 -7.73 -2.16 3.87
N ARG A 2 -7.69 -0.87 4.22
CA ARG A 2 -8.42 0.21 3.54
C ARG A 2 -7.42 1.28 3.08
N ILE A 3 -7.62 1.82 1.88
CA ILE A 3 -6.83 2.91 1.32
C ILE A 3 -7.80 4.00 0.86
N ASP A 4 -7.62 5.21 1.37
CA ASP A 4 -8.39 6.39 1.00
C ASP A 4 -7.44 7.34 0.24
N PRO A 5 -7.40 7.30 -1.10
CA PRO A 5 -6.59 8.22 -1.89
C PRO A 5 -7.07 9.67 -1.73
N PRO A 6 -6.24 10.66 -2.13
CA PRO A 6 -6.70 12.05 -2.21
C PRO A 6 -7.93 12.18 -3.13
N GLY A 7 -8.99 12.79 -2.62
CA GLY A 7 -10.26 12.98 -3.33
C GLY A 7 -11.44 12.43 -2.54
N ASP A 8 -12.60 13.07 -2.70
CA ASP A 8 -13.78 12.72 -1.91
C ASP A 8 -14.49 11.48 -2.48
N GLY A 9 -14.88 10.58 -1.57
CA GLY A 9 -15.80 9.49 -1.87
C GLY A 9 -15.23 8.35 -2.71
N LEU A 10 -13.91 8.21 -2.84
CA LEU A 10 -13.25 7.03 -3.41
C LEU A 10 -12.41 6.35 -2.33
N TYR A 11 -12.60 5.06 -2.12
CA TYR A 11 -11.72 4.26 -1.27
C TYR A 11 -11.61 2.82 -1.75
N ILE A 12 -10.54 2.15 -1.34
CA ILE A 12 -10.23 0.78 -1.73
C ILE A 12 -10.22 -0.07 -0.46
N VAL A 13 -10.95 -1.17 -0.48
CA VAL A 13 -10.88 -2.21 0.55
C VAL A 13 -10.21 -3.44 -0.03
N ILE A 14 -9.19 -3.95 0.62
CA ILE A 14 -8.51 -5.19 0.25
C ILE A 14 -8.66 -6.19 1.39
N ASP A 15 -9.36 -7.29 1.08
CA ASP A 15 -9.54 -8.45 1.92
C ASP A 15 -8.52 -9.53 1.51
N PHE A 16 -7.44 -9.61 2.27
CA PHE A 16 -6.37 -10.56 2.02
C PHE A 16 -6.68 -11.98 2.51
N THR A 17 -7.64 -12.13 3.42
CA THR A 17 -8.08 -13.45 3.89
C THR A 17 -8.80 -14.19 2.77
N PHE A 18 -9.63 -13.48 2.02
CA PHE A 18 -10.41 -14.04 0.91
C PHE A 18 -9.87 -13.69 -0.48
N GLY A 19 -8.78 -12.93 -0.57
CA GLY A 19 -8.16 -12.56 -1.84
C GLY A 19 -9.04 -11.64 -2.70
N ARG A 20 -9.82 -10.75 -2.08
CA ARG A 20 -10.75 -9.83 -2.77
C ARG A 20 -10.31 -8.39 -2.60
N MET A 21 -10.52 -7.59 -3.64
CA MET A 21 -10.34 -6.15 -3.64
C MET A 21 -11.62 -5.49 -4.13
N PHE A 22 -11.98 -4.39 -3.48
CA PHE A 22 -13.13 -3.57 -3.81
C PHE A 22 -12.64 -2.15 -4.01
N THR A 23 -12.97 -1.55 -5.14
CA THR A 23 -12.87 -0.10 -5.33
C THR A 23 -14.26 0.47 -5.16
N ILE A 24 -14.47 1.26 -4.10
CA ILE A 24 -15.76 1.82 -3.72
C ILE A 24 -15.79 3.30 -4.08
N ARG A 25 -16.88 3.72 -4.71
CA ARG A 25 -17.19 5.12 -4.94
C ARG A 25 -18.52 5.50 -4.30
N ASP A 26 -18.46 6.23 -3.20
CA ASP A 26 -19.63 6.62 -2.39
C ASP A 26 -20.54 7.58 -3.14
N ALA A 27 -19.97 8.52 -3.91
CA ALA A 27 -20.72 9.51 -4.68
C ALA A 27 -21.73 8.86 -5.64
N ASP A 28 -21.33 7.73 -6.24
CA ASP A 28 -22.14 6.99 -7.23
C ASP A 28 -22.76 5.72 -6.63
N ARG A 29 -22.56 5.47 -5.33
CA ARG A 29 -22.92 4.22 -4.62
C ARG A 29 -22.56 2.97 -5.43
N SER A 30 -21.31 2.92 -5.88
CA SER A 30 -20.85 1.89 -6.81
C SER A 30 -19.58 1.19 -6.34
N VAL A 31 -19.42 -0.06 -6.76
CA VAL A 31 -18.31 -0.92 -6.36
C VAL A 31 -17.78 -1.66 -7.57
N ILE A 32 -16.46 -1.70 -7.71
CA ILE A 32 -15.79 -2.59 -8.66
C ILE A 32 -15.08 -3.69 -7.86
N ASP A 33 -15.45 -4.93 -8.13
CA ASP A 33 -14.87 -6.13 -7.53
C ASP A 33 -13.70 -6.63 -8.38
N MET A 34 -12.55 -6.88 -7.75
CA MET A 34 -11.35 -7.40 -8.39
C MET A 34 -10.68 -8.45 -7.50
N ALA A 35 -9.79 -9.24 -8.08
CA ALA A 35 -8.90 -10.10 -7.31
C ALA A 35 -7.90 -9.23 -6.52
N ALA A 36 -7.66 -9.56 -5.25
CA ALA A 36 -6.60 -8.91 -4.50
C ALA A 36 -5.23 -9.26 -5.13
N PRO A 37 -4.29 -8.30 -5.17
CA PRO A 37 -2.93 -8.58 -5.58
C PRO A 37 -2.31 -9.62 -4.64
N LYS A 38 -1.81 -10.72 -5.20
CA LYS A 38 -1.23 -11.83 -4.43
C LYS A 38 0.03 -11.43 -3.64
N ASN A 39 0.70 -10.35 -4.04
CA ASN A 39 2.03 -9.98 -3.53
C ASN A 39 2.04 -8.71 -2.66
N TRP A 40 0.88 -8.18 -2.27
CA TRP A 40 0.82 -6.89 -1.53
C TRP A 40 0.91 -7.04 0.00
N VAL A 41 0.54 -8.21 0.55
CA VAL A 41 0.36 -8.42 2.01
C VAL A 41 1.66 -8.62 2.75
N SER A 42 2.71 -9.00 2.04
CA SER A 42 3.97 -9.20 2.70
C SER A 42 4.62 -7.85 2.91
N GLY A 43 4.87 -7.49 4.18
CA GLY A 43 5.99 -6.61 4.54
C GLY A 43 7.34 -7.07 3.93
N GLN A 44 7.35 -8.22 3.24
CA GLN A 44 8.24 -8.53 2.14
C GLN A 44 7.83 -7.74 0.88
N ALA A 45 8.01 -6.42 0.88
CA ALA A 45 8.26 -5.69 -0.36
C ALA A 45 9.66 -6.06 -0.89
N THR A 46 10.03 -7.34 -0.82
CA THR A 46 11.35 -7.84 -1.11
C THR A 46 11.27 -9.21 -1.73
N ARG A 47 11.86 -9.36 -2.91
CA ARG A 47 12.04 -10.65 -3.59
C ARG A 47 12.69 -11.66 -2.65
N ALA A 48 12.29 -12.93 -2.68
CA ALA A 48 12.97 -13.98 -1.91
C ALA A 48 14.48 -13.98 -2.24
N GLY A 49 15.33 -13.90 -1.22
CA GLY A 49 16.79 -13.76 -1.38
C GLY A 49 17.31 -12.32 -1.46
N SER A 50 16.44 -11.30 -1.36
CA SER A 50 16.87 -9.90 -1.29
C SER A 50 17.73 -9.66 -0.04
N ARG A 51 18.85 -8.96 -0.22
CA ARG A 51 19.73 -8.57 0.87
C ARG A 51 19.39 -7.18 1.36
N TYR A 52 19.14 -7.05 2.66
CA TYR A 52 19.07 -5.75 3.31
C TYR A 52 20.47 -5.23 3.56
N VAL A 53 20.75 -4.03 3.07
CA VAL A 53 22.01 -3.31 3.31
C VAL A 53 21.70 -2.08 4.14
N ARG A 54 22.26 -2.01 5.35
CA ARG A 54 22.15 -0.82 6.20
C ARG A 54 22.86 0.35 5.53
N ARG A 55 22.22 1.53 5.52
CA ARG A 55 22.75 2.71 4.82
C ARG A 55 23.09 3.82 5.80
N ASN A 56 22.07 4.46 6.39
CA ASN A 56 22.25 5.55 7.35
C ASN A 56 21.18 5.48 8.45
N THR A 57 21.38 6.25 9.52
CA THR A 57 20.28 6.62 10.42
C THR A 57 19.85 8.03 10.07
N ILE A 58 18.55 8.25 9.90
CA ILE A 58 17.98 9.56 9.57
C ILE A 58 16.88 9.93 10.59
N THR A 59 16.60 11.23 10.71
CA THR A 59 15.47 11.73 11.50
C THR A 59 14.42 12.29 10.55
N LEU A 60 13.20 11.76 10.59
CA LEU A 60 12.05 12.21 9.80
C LEU A 60 10.97 12.71 10.76
N SER A 61 10.62 13.99 10.69
CA SER A 61 9.56 14.56 11.54
C SER A 61 9.71 14.21 13.04
N SER A 62 10.93 14.30 13.56
CA SER A 62 11.31 13.94 14.94
C SER A 62 11.29 12.43 15.28
N VAL A 63 11.07 11.55 14.30
CA VAL A 63 11.19 10.09 14.43
C VAL A 63 12.55 9.63 13.92
N PHE A 64 13.27 8.85 14.71
CA PHE A 64 14.51 8.20 14.26
C PHE A 64 14.18 6.94 13.47
N CYS A 65 14.81 6.77 12.31
CA CYS A 65 14.68 5.54 11.54
C CYS A 65 16.02 5.14 10.93
N THR A 66 16.25 3.84 10.80
CA THR A 66 17.41 3.30 10.08
C THR A 66 17.01 3.09 8.63
N GLU A 67 17.72 3.72 7.70
CA GLU A 67 17.54 3.49 6.27
C GLU A 67 18.21 2.19 5.85
N TRP A 68 17.43 1.34 5.18
CA TRP A 68 17.87 0.10 4.58
C TRP A 68 17.65 0.15 3.07
N GLN A 69 18.64 -0.34 2.30
CA GLN A 69 18.45 -0.64 0.90
C GLN A 69 18.10 -2.12 0.72
N THR A 70 17.13 -2.38 -0.16
CA THR A 70 16.75 -3.72 -0.60
C THR A 70 16.17 -3.66 -2.02
N THR A 71 15.69 -4.77 -2.56
CA THR A 71 15.03 -4.83 -3.88
C THR A 71 13.59 -5.28 -3.73
N ASP A 72 12.66 -4.63 -4.43
CA ASP A 72 11.24 -4.98 -4.38
C ASP A 72 10.89 -6.29 -5.12
N SER A 73 9.61 -6.67 -5.11
CA SER A 73 9.13 -7.87 -5.79
C SER A 73 9.35 -7.85 -7.30
N GLU A 74 9.53 -6.67 -7.89
CA GLU A 74 9.83 -6.47 -9.31
C GLU A 74 11.35 -6.31 -9.56
N GLY A 75 12.17 -6.40 -8.51
CA GLY A 75 13.62 -6.28 -8.58
C GLY A 75 14.13 -4.85 -8.64
N ARG A 76 13.29 -3.84 -8.37
CA ARG A 76 13.74 -2.45 -8.31
C ARG A 76 14.42 -2.16 -6.98
N ASP A 77 15.48 -1.35 -7.02
CA ASP A 77 16.11 -0.83 -5.82
C ASP A 77 15.15 0.07 -5.04
N VAL A 78 14.95 -0.25 -3.76
CA VAL A 78 14.13 0.51 -2.82
C VAL A 78 14.91 0.85 -1.57
N ARG A 79 14.64 2.04 -1.02
CA ARG A 79 15.06 2.47 0.31
C ARG A 79 13.86 2.46 1.22
N ILE A 80 13.99 1.82 2.37
CA ILE A 80 12.96 1.79 3.41
C ILE A 80 13.53 2.35 4.71
N CYS A 81 12.69 3.01 5.49
CA CYS A 81 13.06 3.55 6.79
C CYS A 81 11.96 3.20 7.80
N PRO A 82 12.01 2.00 8.40
CA PRO A 82 11.17 1.67 9.55
C PRO A 82 11.69 2.38 10.80
N ASP A 83 10.78 2.82 11.66
CA ASP A 83 11.11 3.28 13.01
C ASP A 83 11.39 2.09 13.96
N GLU A 84 11.63 2.38 15.24
CA GLU A 84 11.93 1.37 16.26
C GLU A 84 10.77 0.40 16.53
N ASP A 85 9.53 0.84 16.29
CA ASP A 85 8.32 0.01 16.40
C ASP A 85 8.07 -0.81 15.13
N GLY A 86 8.90 -0.64 14.09
CA GLY A 86 8.77 -1.30 12.80
C GLY A 86 7.75 -0.64 11.88
N VAL A 87 7.22 0.54 12.23
CA VAL A 87 6.32 1.31 11.36
C VAL A 87 7.13 1.91 10.22
N MET A 88 6.67 1.69 8.99
CA MET A 88 7.29 2.26 7.80
C MET A 88 7.13 3.78 7.79
N SER A 89 8.17 4.52 8.18
CA SER A 89 8.15 5.99 8.19
C SER A 89 8.39 6.59 6.81
N ARG A 90 9.19 5.92 5.98
CA ARG A 90 9.48 6.33 4.60
C ARG A 90 9.82 5.14 3.73
N THR A 91 9.36 5.18 2.48
CA THR A 91 9.84 4.32 1.41
C THR A 91 10.10 5.15 0.16
N SER A 92 11.15 4.81 -0.59
CA SER A 92 11.38 5.38 -1.89
C SER A 92 11.93 4.37 -2.88
N THR A 93 11.46 4.45 -4.11
CA THR A 93 11.89 3.57 -5.21
C THR A 93 12.54 4.43 -6.29
N HIS A 94 13.73 4.01 -6.73
CA HIS A 94 14.31 4.59 -7.95
C HIS A 94 13.57 4.01 -9.15
N ILE A 95 12.91 4.89 -9.92
CA ILE A 95 12.25 4.51 -11.16
C ILE A 95 13.20 4.90 -12.29
N ALA A 96 13.62 3.95 -13.12
CA ALA A 96 14.65 4.15 -14.14
C ALA A 96 14.33 5.25 -15.17
N ALA A 97 13.07 5.71 -15.25
CA ALA A 97 12.58 6.66 -16.24
C ALA A 97 11.84 7.87 -15.64
N GLY A 98 12.07 8.25 -14.37
CA GLY A 98 11.39 9.41 -13.80
C GLY A 98 11.79 9.78 -12.38
N GLU A 99 11.01 10.69 -11.80
CA GLU A 99 11.16 11.11 -10.40
C GLU A 99 11.02 9.90 -9.46
N PRO A 100 11.84 9.80 -8.40
CA PRO A 100 11.73 8.72 -7.44
C PRO A 100 10.35 8.75 -6.79
N PHE A 101 9.69 7.60 -6.73
CA PHE A 101 8.49 7.46 -5.92
C PHE A 101 8.90 7.64 -4.46
N LEU A 102 8.18 8.50 -3.73
CA LEU A 102 8.40 8.75 -2.31
C LEU A 102 7.06 8.65 -1.59
N ALA A 103 6.97 7.74 -0.63
CA ALA A 103 5.90 7.73 0.35
C ALA A 103 6.50 7.97 1.75
N GLN A 104 5.89 8.89 2.49
CA GLN A 104 6.28 9.24 3.84
C GLN A 104 5.04 9.25 4.73
N THR A 105 5.16 8.64 5.91
CA THR A 105 4.11 8.65 6.91
C THR A 105 4.03 10.03 7.54
N ALA A 106 2.87 10.69 7.42
CA ALA A 106 2.62 11.98 8.05
C ALA A 106 2.27 11.84 9.54
N SER A 107 1.50 10.81 9.88
CA SER A 107 1.10 10.46 11.25
C SER A 107 0.70 8.99 11.32
N PHE A 108 0.87 8.36 12.47
CA PHE A 108 0.36 7.02 12.74
C PHE A 108 -0.30 6.94 14.12
N THR A 109 -1.20 5.98 14.30
CA THR A 109 -1.82 5.68 15.60
C THR A 109 -2.01 4.17 15.74
N HIS A 110 -1.78 3.65 16.94
CA HIS A 110 -2.03 2.25 17.30
C HIS A 110 -3.47 2.02 17.79
N GLN A 111 -4.44 2.69 17.15
CA GLN A 111 -5.84 2.52 17.49
C GLN A 111 -6.50 1.47 16.62
N LEU A 112 -7.21 0.52 17.25
CA LEU A 112 -8.04 -0.44 16.55
C LEU A 112 -9.11 0.31 15.75
N GLN A 113 -9.16 0.04 14.45
CA GLN A 113 -10.16 0.60 13.55
C GLN A 113 -11.48 -0.16 13.66
N ASP A 114 -12.60 0.54 13.49
CA ASP A 114 -13.92 -0.11 13.41
C ASP A 114 -13.96 -1.08 12.22
N ARG A 115 -14.45 -2.30 12.45
CA ARG A 115 -14.58 -3.32 11.40
C ARG A 115 -15.52 -2.88 10.27
N ALA A 116 -16.48 -2.00 10.56
CA ALA A 116 -17.44 -1.51 9.58
C ALA A 116 -16.77 -0.75 8.41
N ILE A 117 -15.65 -0.06 8.64
CA ILE A 117 -14.98 0.73 7.58
C ILE A 117 -14.37 -0.15 6.48
N PHE A 118 -14.20 -1.45 6.75
CA PHE A 118 -13.66 -2.44 5.82
C PHE A 118 -14.77 -3.25 5.12
N ARG A 119 -16.03 -2.88 5.28
CA ARG A 119 -17.16 -3.56 4.62
C ARG A 119 -17.66 -2.72 3.45
N VAL A 120 -18.02 -3.41 2.38
CA VAL A 120 -18.78 -2.81 1.28
C VAL A 120 -20.23 -2.64 1.75
N PRO A 121 -20.84 -1.44 1.62
CA PRO A 121 -22.25 -1.27 1.95
C PRO A 121 -23.14 -2.13 1.01
N PRO A 122 -24.09 -2.91 1.55
CA PRO A 122 -24.86 -3.87 0.77
C PRO A 122 -25.77 -3.23 -0.30
N GLU A 123 -26.09 -1.95 -0.16
CA GLU A 123 -26.93 -1.19 -1.08
C GLU A 123 -26.18 -0.66 -2.31
N TYR A 124 -24.88 -0.88 -2.41
CA TYR A 124 -24.08 -0.35 -3.51
C TYR A 124 -24.18 -1.23 -4.74
N ARG A 125 -24.23 -0.60 -5.92
CA ARG A 125 -24.30 -1.30 -7.20
C ARG A 125 -22.91 -1.81 -7.59
N HIS A 126 -22.80 -3.12 -7.78
CA HIS A 126 -21.60 -3.71 -8.35
C HIS A 126 -21.53 -3.46 -9.85
N LEU A 127 -20.36 -2.99 -10.30
CA LEU A 127 -20.01 -2.74 -11.68
C LEU A 127 -19.02 -3.81 -12.15
N ALA A 128 -19.06 -4.13 -13.44
CA ALA A 128 -18.01 -4.94 -14.03
C ALA A 128 -16.67 -4.20 -13.97
N ALA A 129 -15.60 -4.91 -13.62
CA ALA A 129 -14.26 -4.35 -13.74
C ALA A 129 -13.98 -3.98 -15.20
N PRO A 130 -13.41 -2.79 -15.47
CA PRO A 130 -13.00 -2.45 -16.82
C PRO A 130 -11.96 -3.47 -17.31
N PRO A 131 -11.98 -3.84 -18.61
CA PRO A 131 -10.96 -4.72 -19.15
C PRO A 131 -9.58 -4.09 -18.93
N ILE A 132 -8.67 -4.82 -18.28
CA ILE A 132 -7.28 -4.40 -18.10
C ILE A 132 -6.54 -4.69 -19.40
N PRO A 133 -6.04 -3.68 -20.14
CA PRO A 133 -5.27 -3.92 -21.35
C PRO A 133 -4.00 -4.73 -21.02
N GLY A 134 -3.80 -5.87 -21.69
CA GLY A 134 -2.56 -6.65 -21.60
C GLY A 134 -2.49 -7.73 -20.50
N ALA A 135 -3.58 -8.01 -19.79
CA ALA A 135 -3.66 -9.19 -18.92
C ALA A 135 -4.04 -10.43 -19.75
N GLN A 136 -3.03 -11.19 -20.22
CA GLN A 136 -3.17 -12.58 -20.69
C GLN A 136 -2.30 -13.48 -19.82
#